data_AF-H7FWG5-F1
#
_entry.id   AF-H7FWG5-F1
#
_cell.length_a   1.000
_cell.length_b   1.000
_cell.length_c   1.000
_cell.angle_alpha   90.00
_cell.angle_beta   90.00
_cell.angle_gamma   90.00
#
_symmetry.space_group_name_H-M   'P 1'
#
loop_
_entity.id
_entity.type
_entity.pdbx_description
1 polymer ?
#
loop_
_entity_poly.entity_id
_entity_poly.type
_entity_poly.pdbx_seq_one_letter_code
_entity_poly.pdbx_strand_id
1 'polypeptide(L)'
;MVTEATTARAAELLNSTAIATETSNRNAADLLKANIASPTFTGTPTLPTGTVAITQTSGNNSSAIATTAFVSSAVNTATTGNFVDLNTDQSVGGTKTFSRNIKLFAQSYSNTATMNIGFAPGGENYSGISMGVDALKTYQYGTNDIAIGNGALYKDLRGGDNIAIGYRALYNSGGSVNNDWGNRNVAIGSNSGTNIMDGDNNTLIGYQSNTSVDGISNSTAIGANAIVITSNTIQLGDTNVTNVNTSGAITAASYIKSGGTAIQYLMADGSVSVGATPVREVADEFSAIASQTAFILAQIPSVNSKVKMYVNGIRISNTAYSVTGPTLTYIPANNGSYSLSISDRIQFDYFY
;
A
#
# COMPACT_ATOMS: atom_id res chain seq x y z
N MET A 1 114.93 47.90 -46.50
CA MET A 1 114.72 46.47 -46.81
C MET A 1 114.60 45.58 -45.58
N VAL A 2 115.64 45.33 -44.76
CA VAL A 2 115.53 44.38 -43.62
C VAL A 2 114.56 44.89 -42.54
N THR A 3 114.57 46.18 -42.22
CA THR A 3 113.71 46.79 -41.19
C THR A 3 112.23 46.84 -41.57
N GLU A 4 111.92 47.11 -42.83
CA GLU A 4 110.53 47.15 -43.33
C GLU A 4 109.91 45.75 -43.37
N ALA A 5 110.69 44.72 -43.72
CA ALA A 5 110.24 43.34 -43.73
C ALA A 5 109.90 42.83 -42.31
N THR A 6 110.67 43.21 -41.29
CA THR A 6 110.34 42.88 -39.90
C THR A 6 109.10 43.62 -39.39
N THR A 7 108.92 44.89 -39.76
CA THR A 7 107.71 45.65 -39.40
C THR A 7 106.47 45.09 -40.07
N ALA A 8 106.53 44.72 -41.35
CA ALA A 8 105.42 44.08 -42.07
C ALA A 8 105.04 42.73 -41.44
N ARG A 9 106.03 41.90 -41.10
CA ARG A 9 105.79 40.61 -40.45
C ARG A 9 105.19 40.75 -39.04
N ALA A 10 105.58 41.79 -38.30
CA ALA A 10 104.97 42.09 -36.99
C ALA A 10 103.51 42.57 -37.12
N ALA A 11 103.21 43.40 -38.12
CA ALA A 11 101.85 43.84 -38.41
C ALA A 11 100.95 42.68 -38.83
N GLU A 12 101.46 41.75 -39.64
CA GLU A 12 100.73 40.55 -40.07
C GLU A 12 100.44 39.60 -38.90
N LEU A 13 101.39 39.43 -37.98
CA LEU A 13 101.19 38.65 -36.76
C LEU A 13 100.14 39.28 -35.83
N LEU A 14 100.15 40.62 -35.69
CA LEU A 14 99.15 41.34 -34.91
C LEU A 14 97.75 41.20 -35.54
N ASN A 15 97.66 41.30 -36.86
CA ASN A 15 96.39 41.14 -37.59
C ASN A 15 95.85 39.70 -37.45
N SER A 16 96.71 38.69 -37.58
CA SER A 16 96.36 37.29 -37.35
C SER A 16 95.83 37.07 -35.92
N THR A 17 96.49 37.68 -34.93
CA THR A 17 96.05 37.63 -33.54
C THR A 17 94.68 38.27 -33.34
N ALA A 18 94.45 39.46 -33.91
CA ALA A 18 93.17 40.16 -33.81
C ALA A 18 92.01 39.38 -34.46
N ILE A 19 92.25 38.77 -35.62
CA ILE A 19 91.28 37.92 -36.32
C ILE A 19 90.94 36.68 -35.47
N ALA A 20 91.93 36.07 -34.83
CA ALA A 20 91.70 34.92 -33.95
C ALA A 20 90.85 35.31 -32.73
N THR A 21 91.14 36.46 -32.11
CA THR A 21 90.35 36.99 -31.00
C THR A 21 88.91 37.27 -31.41
N GLU A 22 88.69 37.96 -32.54
CA GLU A 22 87.33 38.28 -32.99
C GLU A 22 86.54 37.05 -33.42
N THR A 23 87.22 36.06 -34.01
CA THR A 23 86.60 34.76 -34.34
C THR A 23 86.14 34.04 -33.07
N SER A 24 86.95 34.07 -32.01
CA SER A 24 86.59 33.51 -30.70
C SER A 24 85.39 34.24 -30.09
N ASN A 25 85.40 35.57 -30.11
CA ASN A 25 84.30 36.40 -29.60
C ASN A 25 82.98 36.14 -30.34
N ARG A 26 83.03 36.06 -31.68
CA ARG A 26 81.84 35.77 -32.50
C ARG A 26 81.29 34.38 -32.20
N ASN A 27 82.15 33.36 -32.11
CA ASN A 27 81.73 32.00 -31.78
C ASN A 27 81.09 31.93 -30.37
N ALA A 28 81.64 32.65 -29.39
CA ALA A 28 81.05 32.75 -28.06
C ALA A 28 79.69 33.46 -28.08
N ALA A 29 79.55 34.55 -28.86
CA ALA A 29 78.31 35.29 -29.02
C ALA A 29 77.22 34.48 -29.75
N ASP A 30 77.58 33.66 -30.74
CA ASP A 30 76.63 32.82 -31.46
C ASP A 30 76.17 31.61 -30.62
N LEU A 31 77.00 31.11 -29.69
CA LEU A 31 76.60 30.14 -28.67
C LEU A 31 75.60 30.70 -27.64
N LEU A 32 75.54 32.03 -27.48
CA LEU A 32 74.57 32.73 -26.62
C LEU A 32 73.21 32.94 -27.30
N LYS A 33 73.10 32.71 -28.61
CA LYS A 33 71.83 32.83 -29.35
C LYS A 33 71.11 31.49 -29.40
N ALA A 34 69.81 31.49 -29.12
CA ALA A 34 68.96 30.31 -29.25
C ALA A 34 68.66 30.02 -30.74
N ASN A 35 69.58 29.36 -31.45
CA ASN A 35 69.41 29.04 -32.87
C ASN A 35 69.11 27.56 -33.11
N ILE A 36 68.10 27.02 -32.43
CA ILE A 36 67.50 25.72 -32.75
C ILE A 36 65.98 25.93 -32.84
N ALA A 37 65.33 25.28 -33.81
CA ALA A 37 63.89 25.34 -34.04
C ALA A 37 63.00 24.87 -32.87
N SER A 38 63.61 24.52 -31.73
CA SER A 38 62.99 24.07 -30.47
C SER A 38 64.01 24.22 -29.33
N PRO A 39 64.30 25.43 -28.84
CA PRO A 39 65.22 25.58 -27.72
C PRO A 39 64.61 24.93 -26.47
N THR A 40 65.42 24.15 -25.74
CA THR A 40 65.05 23.70 -24.40
C THR A 40 65.22 24.89 -23.45
N PHE A 41 64.13 25.51 -23.03
CA PHE A 41 64.18 26.58 -22.04
C PHE A 41 64.56 26.00 -20.67
N THR A 42 65.65 26.48 -20.07
CA THR A 42 65.95 26.27 -18.65
C THR A 42 65.53 27.51 -17.85
N GLY A 43 64.97 27.32 -16.66
CA GLY A 43 64.40 28.40 -15.84
C GLY A 43 62.90 28.66 -16.09
N THR A 44 62.37 29.77 -15.57
CA THR A 44 60.96 30.17 -15.79
C THR A 44 60.89 31.01 -17.07
N PRO A 45 60.19 30.55 -18.13
CA PRO A 45 60.03 31.34 -19.34
C PRO A 45 59.26 32.63 -19.05
N THR A 46 59.82 33.77 -19.43
CA THR A 46 59.12 35.06 -19.42
C THR A 46 58.90 35.51 -20.87
N LEU A 47 57.73 36.06 -21.16
CA LEU A 47 57.45 36.62 -22.48
C LEU A 47 58.30 37.88 -22.70
N PRO A 48 58.73 38.18 -23.94
CA PRO A 48 59.40 39.44 -24.25
C PRO A 48 58.58 40.65 -23.76
N THR A 49 59.26 41.65 -23.21
CA THR A 49 58.63 42.88 -22.73
C THR A 49 57.76 43.50 -23.82
N GLY A 50 56.47 43.70 -23.54
CA GLY A 50 55.47 44.19 -24.51
C GLY A 50 54.60 43.11 -25.18
N THR A 51 54.83 41.83 -24.91
CA THR A 51 53.98 40.75 -25.43
C THR A 51 52.74 40.55 -24.56
N VAL A 52 51.55 40.58 -25.17
CA VAL A 52 50.28 40.26 -24.52
C VAL A 52 49.90 38.81 -24.85
N ALA A 53 49.85 37.93 -23.84
CA ALA A 53 49.28 36.61 -24.02
C ALA A 53 47.76 36.71 -24.26
N ILE A 54 47.26 36.06 -25.30
CA ILE A 54 45.81 36.03 -25.59
C ILE A 54 45.25 34.77 -24.94
N THR A 55 44.25 34.92 -24.06
CA THR A 55 43.49 33.77 -23.54
C THR A 55 42.80 33.06 -24.71
N GLN A 56 43.09 31.77 -24.88
CA GLN A 56 42.53 30.97 -25.96
C GLN A 56 41.01 30.83 -25.83
N THR A 57 40.31 30.67 -26.96
CA THR A 57 38.88 30.36 -26.99
C THR A 57 38.61 28.92 -26.56
N SER A 58 37.42 28.66 -26.01
CA SER A 58 36.98 27.30 -25.68
C SER A 58 37.07 26.36 -26.89
N GLY A 59 37.51 25.12 -26.68
CA GLY A 59 37.66 24.11 -27.73
C GLY A 59 38.93 24.23 -28.59
N ASN A 60 39.82 25.19 -28.33
CA ASN A 60 41.09 25.30 -29.04
C ASN A 60 42.03 24.12 -28.70
N ASN A 61 42.47 23.38 -29.72
CA ASN A 61 43.36 22.21 -29.62
C ASN A 61 44.73 22.41 -30.30
N SER A 62 45.13 23.67 -30.52
CA SER A 62 46.43 24.00 -31.10
C SER A 62 47.60 23.71 -30.15
N SER A 63 48.82 23.75 -30.67
CA SER A 63 50.06 23.60 -29.88
C SER A 63 50.48 24.88 -29.12
N ALA A 64 49.56 25.82 -28.89
CA ALA A 64 49.85 27.07 -28.19
C ALA A 64 50.00 26.87 -26.68
N ILE A 65 50.84 27.67 -26.02
CA ILE A 65 50.96 27.70 -24.56
C ILE A 65 49.68 28.28 -23.95
N ALA A 66 49.01 27.53 -23.09
CA ALA A 66 47.78 27.94 -22.43
C ALA A 66 48.02 29.02 -21.36
N THR A 67 47.17 30.04 -21.33
CA THR A 67 47.16 31.01 -20.22
C THR A 67 46.58 30.38 -18.94
N THR A 68 46.97 30.88 -17.76
CA THR A 68 46.39 30.45 -16.48
C THR A 68 44.87 30.55 -16.48
N ALA A 69 44.30 31.63 -17.04
CA ALA A 69 42.85 31.82 -17.13
C ALA A 69 42.15 30.76 -18.00
N PHE A 70 42.75 30.40 -19.14
CA PHE A 70 42.23 29.33 -19.99
C PHE A 70 42.28 27.97 -19.27
N VAL A 71 43.42 27.65 -18.64
CA VAL A 71 43.58 26.41 -17.87
C VAL A 71 42.59 26.36 -16.72
N SER A 72 42.44 27.42 -15.93
CA SER A 72 41.48 27.46 -14.83
C SER A 72 40.04 27.29 -15.32
N SER A 73 39.66 27.87 -16.46
CA SER A 73 38.32 27.72 -17.02
C SER A 73 38.06 26.30 -17.53
N ALA A 74 39.03 25.72 -18.25
CA ALA A 74 38.95 24.35 -18.76
C ALA A 74 38.95 23.32 -17.62
N VAL A 75 39.83 23.52 -16.61
CA VAL A 75 39.90 22.69 -15.41
C VAL A 75 38.61 22.80 -14.63
N ASN A 76 38.09 24.00 -14.35
CA ASN A 76 36.82 24.16 -13.64
C ASN A 76 35.65 23.47 -14.38
N THR A 77 35.60 23.56 -15.71
CA THR A 77 34.57 22.87 -16.51
C THR A 77 34.72 21.34 -16.44
N ALA A 78 35.94 20.83 -16.37
CA ALA A 78 36.22 19.39 -16.29
C ALA A 78 36.11 18.82 -14.85
N THR A 79 36.45 19.60 -13.83
CA THR A 79 36.42 19.21 -12.40
C THR A 79 35.04 19.40 -11.78
N THR A 80 34.16 20.18 -12.40
CA THR A 80 32.70 20.11 -12.14
C THR A 80 32.08 18.85 -12.73
N GLY A 81 32.83 17.76 -12.96
CA GLY A 81 32.38 16.44 -13.40
C GLY A 81 31.31 15.76 -12.52
N ASN A 82 30.66 16.51 -11.63
CA ASN A 82 29.35 16.18 -11.13
C ASN A 82 28.33 16.47 -12.23
N PHE A 83 27.82 15.42 -12.86
CA PHE A 83 26.61 15.46 -13.71
C PHE A 83 25.34 15.98 -12.99
N VAL A 84 25.45 16.34 -11.72
CA VAL A 84 24.37 16.65 -10.78
C VAL A 84 24.81 17.82 -9.90
N ASP A 85 24.29 19.02 -10.15
CA ASP A 85 24.44 20.17 -9.25
C ASP A 85 23.55 19.94 -8.01
N LEU A 86 24.13 19.90 -6.82
CA LEU A 86 23.38 19.60 -5.59
C LEU A 86 22.64 20.81 -5.00
N ASN A 87 22.79 21.99 -5.61
CA ASN A 87 22.19 23.23 -5.10
C ASN A 87 20.90 23.64 -5.85
N THR A 88 20.53 22.90 -6.89
CA THR A 88 19.34 23.18 -7.73
C THR A 88 18.63 21.86 -8.11
N ASP A 89 17.35 21.92 -8.47
CA ASP A 89 16.60 20.75 -8.95
C ASP A 89 17.28 20.13 -10.18
N GLN A 90 17.49 18.80 -10.16
CA GLN A 90 18.21 18.10 -11.21
C GLN A 90 17.26 17.37 -12.14
N SER A 91 17.19 17.80 -13.40
CA SER A 91 16.40 17.14 -14.44
C SER A 91 17.29 16.30 -15.37
N VAL A 92 17.02 15.00 -15.47
CA VAL A 92 17.72 14.10 -16.39
C VAL A 92 16.83 13.82 -17.60
N GLY A 93 17.13 14.46 -18.74
CA GLY A 93 16.36 14.28 -19.99
C GLY A 93 16.66 12.95 -20.71
N GLY A 94 15.68 12.44 -21.45
CA GLY A 94 15.79 11.22 -22.30
C GLY A 94 15.75 9.90 -21.52
N THR A 95 15.48 8.79 -22.22
CA THR A 95 15.40 7.44 -21.62
C THR A 95 16.71 7.05 -20.92
N LYS A 96 16.61 6.44 -19.73
CA LYS A 96 17.74 5.86 -18.99
C LYS A 96 17.46 4.39 -18.71
N THR A 97 18.43 3.54 -19.04
CA THR A 97 18.39 2.10 -18.78
C THR A 97 19.44 1.78 -17.75
N PHE A 98 19.03 1.28 -16.59
CA PHE A 98 19.94 0.85 -15.52
C PHE A 98 20.10 -0.66 -15.58
N SER A 99 21.33 -1.14 -15.61
CA SER A 99 21.65 -2.59 -15.59
C SER A 99 21.73 -3.17 -14.18
N ARG A 100 21.57 -2.32 -13.15
CA ARG A 100 21.58 -2.67 -11.72
C ARG A 100 20.61 -1.77 -10.97
N ASN A 101 20.37 -2.07 -9.70
CA ASN A 101 19.54 -1.26 -8.81
C ASN A 101 20.00 0.21 -8.74
N ILE A 102 19.03 1.11 -8.69
CA ILE A 102 19.26 2.53 -8.41
C ILE A 102 19.40 2.70 -6.90
N LYS A 103 20.46 3.38 -6.45
CA LYS A 103 20.68 3.69 -5.02
C LYS A 103 20.55 5.18 -4.77
N LEU A 104 19.67 5.55 -3.86
CA LEU A 104 19.46 6.93 -3.40
C LEU A 104 19.92 7.03 -1.95
N PHE A 105 20.88 7.91 -1.69
CA PHE A 105 21.42 8.13 -0.35
C PHE A 105 20.79 9.39 0.25
N ALA A 106 20.14 9.24 1.42
CA ALA A 106 19.76 10.36 2.25
C ALA A 106 20.67 10.35 3.49
N GLN A 107 21.48 11.40 3.65
CA GLN A 107 22.24 11.63 4.86
C GLN A 107 21.51 12.65 5.73
N SER A 108 21.19 12.26 6.97
CA SER A 108 20.70 13.18 7.99
C SER A 108 21.43 12.88 9.30
N TYR A 109 22.10 13.88 9.88
CA TYR A 109 22.81 13.82 11.17
C TYR A 109 23.60 12.52 11.40
N SER A 110 24.53 12.19 10.49
CA SER A 110 25.40 11.00 10.56
C SER A 110 24.71 9.64 10.37
N ASN A 111 23.42 9.62 10.01
CA ASN A 111 22.73 8.42 9.57
C ASN A 111 22.60 8.40 8.05
N THR A 112 23.04 7.30 7.42
CA THR A 112 22.95 7.10 5.97
C THR A 112 21.82 6.12 5.68
N ALA A 113 20.68 6.65 5.26
CA ALA A 113 19.60 5.82 4.71
C ALA A 113 19.87 5.58 3.22
N THR A 114 19.95 4.30 2.81
CA THR A 114 20.03 3.92 1.39
C THR A 114 18.68 3.38 0.95
N MET A 115 18.01 4.08 0.06
CA MET A 115 16.87 3.55 -0.67
C MET A 115 17.40 2.85 -1.93
N ASN A 116 17.11 1.55 -2.06
CA ASN A 116 17.31 0.84 -3.31
C ASN A 116 15.99 0.86 -4.08
N ILE A 117 16.04 1.16 -5.38
CA ILE A 117 14.93 0.97 -6.33
C ILE A 117 15.40 -0.07 -7.34
N GLY A 118 14.75 -1.25 -7.34
CA GLY A 118 15.11 -2.38 -8.20
C GLY A 118 14.90 -3.72 -7.51
N PHE A 119 15.73 -4.70 -7.82
CA PHE A 119 15.65 -6.06 -7.28
C PHE A 119 16.29 -6.17 -5.87
N ALA A 120 15.88 -7.16 -5.08
CA ALA A 120 16.39 -7.35 -3.72
C ALA A 120 17.92 -7.63 -3.69
N PRO A 121 18.66 -7.08 -2.72
CA PRO A 121 20.09 -7.35 -2.56
C PRO A 121 20.34 -8.68 -1.82
N GLY A 122 20.41 -9.79 -2.55
CA GLY A 122 20.87 -11.10 -2.04
C GLY A 122 19.85 -12.24 -2.21
N GLY A 123 20.36 -13.46 -2.43
CA GLY A 123 19.56 -14.69 -2.62
C GLY A 123 19.16 -14.95 -4.07
N GLU A 124 19.02 -16.21 -4.46
CA GLU A 124 18.87 -16.70 -5.84
C GLU A 124 17.51 -16.40 -6.50
N ASN A 125 16.83 -15.29 -6.16
CA ASN A 125 15.55 -14.93 -6.77
C ASN A 125 15.46 -13.49 -7.29
N TYR A 126 15.03 -13.38 -8.55
CA TYR A 126 15.34 -12.28 -9.49
C TYR A 126 14.13 -11.43 -9.94
N SER A 127 12.97 -11.46 -9.26
CA SER A 127 11.72 -10.92 -9.84
C SER A 127 10.91 -9.93 -8.97
N GLY A 128 11.41 -9.50 -7.80
CA GLY A 128 10.68 -8.59 -6.90
C GLY A 128 10.99 -7.10 -7.10
N ILE A 129 10.04 -6.22 -6.75
CA ILE A 129 10.22 -4.77 -6.71
C ILE A 129 10.53 -4.36 -5.26
N SER A 130 11.74 -3.86 -5.01
CA SER A 130 12.13 -3.23 -3.75
C SER A 130 12.25 -1.71 -3.94
N MET A 131 11.57 -0.95 -3.09
CA MET A 131 11.67 0.51 -3.02
C MET A 131 11.54 0.98 -1.58
N GLY A 132 12.68 1.27 -0.94
CA GLY A 132 12.70 1.75 0.43
C GLY A 132 14.01 1.41 1.13
N VAL A 133 14.18 1.98 2.32
CA VAL A 133 15.29 1.60 3.21
C VAL A 133 14.94 0.26 3.86
N ASP A 134 15.83 -0.72 3.77
CA ASP A 134 15.66 -2.07 4.33
C ASP A 134 14.44 -2.87 3.78
N ALA A 135 13.86 -2.46 2.65
CA ALA A 135 12.86 -3.27 1.94
C ALA A 135 13.51 -4.58 1.42
N LEU A 136 12.90 -5.74 1.70
CA LEU A 136 13.40 -7.08 1.34
C LEU A 136 14.84 -7.39 1.81
N LYS A 137 15.30 -6.82 2.94
CA LYS A 137 16.72 -6.86 3.34
C LYS A 137 17.27 -8.25 3.65
N THR A 138 16.51 -9.13 4.30
CA THR A 138 17.00 -10.45 4.74
C THR A 138 16.36 -11.61 4.00
N TYR A 139 15.97 -11.37 2.75
CA TYR A 139 15.27 -12.34 1.91
C TYR A 139 16.19 -13.50 1.51
N GLN A 140 15.69 -14.74 1.55
CA GLN A 140 16.52 -15.91 1.22
C GLN A 140 16.00 -16.77 0.05
N TYR A 141 14.70 -16.95 -0.23
CA TYR A 141 14.28 -17.88 -1.30
C TYR A 141 12.89 -17.69 -1.97
N GLY A 142 12.07 -16.70 -1.62
CA GLY A 142 10.76 -16.55 -2.30
C GLY A 142 10.88 -15.90 -3.70
N THR A 143 9.76 -15.69 -4.39
CA THR A 143 9.70 -14.99 -5.70
C THR A 143 8.56 -13.98 -5.79
N ASN A 144 8.74 -12.94 -6.61
CA ASN A 144 7.70 -12.00 -7.08
C ASN A 144 7.09 -11.05 -6.04
N ASP A 145 7.85 -10.67 -5.01
CA ASP A 145 7.33 -9.75 -4.00
C ASP A 145 7.43 -8.28 -4.40
N ILE A 146 6.48 -7.46 -3.93
CA ILE A 146 6.52 -6.01 -4.03
C ILE A 146 6.68 -5.44 -2.62
N ALA A 147 7.82 -4.82 -2.33
CA ALA A 147 8.09 -4.17 -1.05
C ALA A 147 8.38 -2.68 -1.25
N ILE A 148 7.45 -1.84 -0.81
CA ILE A 148 7.56 -0.38 -0.90
C ILE A 148 7.40 0.23 0.50
N GLY A 149 8.46 0.85 1.01
CA GLY A 149 8.47 1.49 2.33
C GLY A 149 9.58 0.97 3.23
N ASN A 150 9.90 1.73 4.28
CA ASN A 150 10.97 1.35 5.20
C ASN A 150 10.58 0.11 6.00
N GLY A 151 11.40 -0.94 5.89
CA GLY A 151 11.16 -2.24 6.53
C GLY A 151 9.96 -3.02 5.97
N ALA A 152 9.43 -2.68 4.79
CA ALA A 152 8.43 -3.53 4.13
C ALA A 152 9.06 -4.90 3.80
N LEU A 153 8.38 -6.01 4.16
CA LEU A 153 8.89 -7.39 4.00
C LEU A 153 10.31 -7.61 4.55
N TYR A 154 10.67 -6.93 5.65
CA TYR A 154 12.05 -6.92 6.18
C TYR A 154 12.64 -8.32 6.42
N LYS A 155 11.83 -9.28 6.91
CA LYS A 155 12.22 -10.69 7.13
C LYS A 155 11.30 -11.71 6.47
N ASP A 156 10.84 -11.46 5.24
CA ASP A 156 10.29 -12.58 4.48
C ASP A 156 11.45 -13.48 4.03
N LEU A 157 11.51 -14.73 4.48
CA LEU A 157 12.69 -15.58 4.27
C LEU A 157 12.51 -16.59 3.10
N ARG A 158 11.28 -16.96 2.73
CA ARG A 158 10.84 -17.96 1.69
C ARG A 158 9.40 -17.72 1.21
N GLY A 159 8.61 -16.82 1.80
CA GLY A 159 7.28 -16.48 1.29
C GLY A 159 7.40 -15.81 -0.07
N GLY A 160 6.44 -16.07 -0.96
CA GLY A 160 6.39 -15.50 -2.30
C GLY A 160 5.02 -14.92 -2.65
N ASP A 161 5.02 -14.13 -3.73
CA ASP A 161 3.86 -13.43 -4.28
C ASP A 161 3.19 -12.47 -3.27
N ASN A 162 3.97 -11.87 -2.38
CA ASN A 162 3.52 -10.93 -1.35
C ASN A 162 3.62 -9.47 -1.83
N ILE A 163 2.65 -8.63 -1.46
CA ILE A 163 2.65 -7.18 -1.69
C ILE A 163 2.65 -6.47 -0.34
N ALA A 164 3.73 -5.76 -0.01
CA ALA A 164 3.85 -4.92 1.18
C ALA A 164 4.12 -3.47 0.80
N ILE A 165 3.16 -2.58 1.06
CA ILE A 165 3.28 -1.15 0.78
C ILE A 165 2.99 -0.36 2.05
N GLY A 166 4.03 0.24 2.64
CA GLY A 166 3.94 1.03 3.86
C GLY A 166 5.14 0.82 4.78
N TYR A 167 5.29 1.71 5.78
CA TYR A 167 6.26 1.51 6.85
C TYR A 167 5.97 0.21 7.58
N ARG A 168 6.92 -0.73 7.58
CA ARG A 168 6.80 -2.04 8.25
C ARG A 168 5.56 -2.86 7.85
N ALA A 169 5.06 -2.72 6.62
CA ALA A 169 4.05 -3.62 6.09
C ALA A 169 4.65 -5.04 5.92
N LEU A 170 3.94 -6.09 6.38
CA LEU A 170 4.47 -7.46 6.51
C LEU A 170 5.86 -7.51 7.18
N TYR A 171 6.11 -6.63 8.15
CA TYR A 171 7.33 -6.67 8.94
C TYR A 171 7.27 -7.85 9.91
N ASN A 172 7.69 -9.02 9.44
CA ASN A 172 7.82 -10.18 10.30
C ASN A 172 9.04 -9.99 11.22
N SER A 173 8.82 -9.89 12.54
CA SER A 173 9.91 -9.84 13.52
C SER A 173 10.36 -11.24 13.99
N GLY A 174 9.55 -12.28 13.75
CA GLY A 174 9.72 -13.64 14.24
C GLY A 174 10.94 -14.36 13.65
N GLY A 175 11.71 -15.01 14.50
CA GLY A 175 12.96 -15.70 14.14
C GLY A 175 12.79 -17.17 13.76
N SER A 176 11.59 -17.62 13.42
CA SER A 176 11.35 -19.05 13.14
C SER A 176 11.74 -19.38 11.71
N VAL A 177 12.94 -19.95 11.54
CA VAL A 177 13.58 -20.28 10.26
C VAL A 177 13.02 -21.55 9.56
N ASN A 178 11.95 -22.17 10.09
CA ASN A 178 11.64 -23.59 9.79
C ASN A 178 10.17 -23.96 9.47
N ASN A 179 9.25 -23.03 9.21
CA ASN A 179 7.88 -23.37 8.79
C ASN A 179 7.47 -22.55 7.55
N ASP A 180 6.63 -23.11 6.68
CA ASP A 180 6.18 -22.51 5.42
C ASP A 180 5.62 -21.11 5.64
N TRP A 181 6.36 -20.09 5.18
CA TRP A 181 6.02 -18.70 5.45
C TRP A 181 4.95 -18.17 4.51
N GLY A 182 4.06 -17.34 5.06
CA GLY A 182 2.86 -16.83 4.43
C GLY A 182 3.08 -16.29 3.02
N ASN A 183 2.37 -16.86 2.06
CA ASN A 183 2.41 -16.54 0.64
C ASN A 183 1.14 -15.80 0.21
N ARG A 184 1.24 -15.06 -0.89
CA ARG A 184 0.10 -14.41 -1.56
C ARG A 184 -0.66 -13.45 -0.64
N ASN A 185 0.05 -12.77 0.24
CA ASN A 185 -0.51 -11.77 1.15
C ASN A 185 -0.35 -10.37 0.57
N VAL A 186 -1.40 -9.56 0.67
CA VAL A 186 -1.38 -8.14 0.34
C VAL A 186 -1.51 -7.34 1.63
N ALA A 187 -0.52 -6.53 1.97
CA ALA A 187 -0.54 -5.60 3.10
C ALA A 187 -0.24 -4.18 2.61
N ILE A 188 -1.21 -3.29 2.70
CA ILE A 188 -1.08 -1.90 2.28
C ILE A 188 -1.45 -1.00 3.46
N GLY A 189 -0.47 -0.29 4.01
CA GLY A 189 -0.60 0.58 5.17
C GLY A 189 0.54 0.42 6.16
N SER A 190 0.80 1.45 6.96
CA SER A 190 1.84 1.39 7.98
C SER A 190 1.49 0.34 9.05
N ASN A 191 2.45 -0.55 9.34
CA ASN A 191 2.32 -1.70 10.24
C ASN A 191 1.15 -2.64 9.88
N SER A 192 0.74 -2.71 8.61
CA SER A 192 -0.23 -3.70 8.16
C SER A 192 0.40 -5.09 8.10
N GLY A 193 -0.31 -6.11 8.58
CA GLY A 193 0.12 -7.51 8.46
C GLY A 193 1.34 -7.94 9.26
N THR A 194 1.71 -7.19 10.31
CA THR A 194 2.88 -7.55 11.14
C THR A 194 2.72 -8.85 11.92
N ASN A 195 1.50 -9.39 12.04
CA ASN A 195 1.24 -10.65 12.73
C ASN A 195 1.27 -11.86 11.79
N ILE A 196 1.34 -11.65 10.47
CA ILE A 196 1.42 -12.74 9.50
C ILE A 196 2.86 -13.26 9.44
N MET A 197 3.05 -14.52 9.81
CA MET A 197 4.28 -15.28 9.61
C MET A 197 4.03 -16.53 8.75
N ASP A 198 2.98 -17.31 9.03
CA ASP A 198 2.62 -18.56 8.31
C ASP A 198 1.28 -18.46 7.57
N GLY A 199 0.49 -17.40 7.80
CA GLY A 199 -0.82 -17.21 7.16
C GLY A 199 -0.73 -16.90 5.65
N ASP A 200 -1.55 -17.57 4.84
CA ASP A 200 -1.57 -17.42 3.38
C ASP A 200 -2.83 -16.69 2.87
N ASN A 201 -2.72 -16.05 1.70
CA ASN A 201 -3.86 -15.51 0.95
C ASN A 201 -4.66 -14.43 1.70
N ASN A 202 -4.00 -13.58 2.48
CA ASN A 202 -4.67 -12.50 3.21
C ASN A 202 -4.61 -11.17 2.47
N THR A 203 -5.64 -10.35 2.59
CA THR A 203 -5.67 -8.95 2.10
C THR A 203 -5.88 -7.99 3.26
N LEU A 204 -4.89 -7.17 3.57
CA LEU A 204 -4.83 -6.28 4.73
C LEU A 204 -4.56 -4.84 4.29
N ILE A 205 -5.60 -4.04 4.17
CA ILE A 205 -5.52 -2.68 3.63
C ILE A 205 -5.94 -1.67 4.71
N GLY A 206 -4.99 -0.94 5.27
CA GLY A 206 -5.20 0.08 6.29
C GLY A 206 -4.00 0.27 7.23
N TYR A 207 -3.97 1.40 7.94
CA TYR A 207 -3.05 1.58 9.07
C TYR A 207 -3.32 0.51 10.13
N GLN A 208 -2.32 -0.28 10.53
CA GLN A 208 -2.48 -1.35 11.51
C GLN A 208 -3.58 -2.39 11.18
N SER A 209 -3.98 -2.55 9.91
CA SER A 209 -4.86 -3.67 9.53
C SER A 209 -4.10 -4.99 9.66
N ASN A 210 -4.68 -6.01 10.31
CA ASN A 210 -3.93 -7.21 10.66
C ASN A 210 -4.80 -8.45 10.82
N THR A 211 -4.15 -9.57 11.10
CA THR A 211 -4.75 -10.74 11.72
C THR A 211 -4.56 -10.66 13.24
N SER A 212 -5.48 -11.23 14.01
CA SER A 212 -5.39 -11.21 15.50
C SER A 212 -4.21 -12.02 16.01
N VAL A 213 -3.86 -13.07 15.28
CA VAL A 213 -2.77 -14.01 15.53
C VAL A 213 -2.15 -14.43 14.19
N ASP A 214 -1.01 -15.10 14.27
CA ASP A 214 -0.41 -15.78 13.12
C ASP A 214 -1.25 -16.99 12.66
N GLY A 215 -1.02 -17.47 11.43
CA GLY A 215 -1.65 -18.65 10.85
C GLY A 215 -3.08 -18.44 10.32
N ILE A 216 -3.62 -17.23 10.46
CA ILE A 216 -4.89 -16.86 9.82
C ILE A 216 -4.66 -16.75 8.31
N SER A 217 -5.50 -17.44 7.54
CA SER A 217 -5.39 -17.54 6.09
C SER A 217 -6.73 -17.22 5.42
N ASN A 218 -6.68 -16.92 4.12
CA ASN A 218 -7.85 -16.63 3.28
C ASN A 218 -8.76 -15.57 3.90
N SER A 219 -8.19 -14.47 4.37
CA SER A 219 -8.93 -13.44 5.12
C SER A 219 -8.70 -12.04 4.58
N THR A 220 -9.68 -11.16 4.77
CA THR A 220 -9.59 -9.77 4.30
C THR A 220 -9.86 -8.78 5.44
N ALA A 221 -8.91 -7.93 5.78
CA ALA A 221 -9.08 -6.79 6.68
C ALA A 221 -8.97 -5.49 5.88
N ILE A 222 -10.01 -4.66 5.85
CA ILE A 222 -9.99 -3.37 5.15
C ILE A 222 -10.41 -2.26 6.12
N GLY A 223 -9.55 -1.26 6.32
CA GLY A 223 -9.76 -0.14 7.23
C GLY A 223 -8.62 0.00 8.23
N ALA A 224 -8.45 1.21 8.78
CA ALA A 224 -7.51 1.42 9.87
C ALA A 224 -7.92 0.57 11.09
N ASN A 225 -6.96 -0.13 11.69
CA ASN A 225 -7.14 -1.04 12.83
C ASN A 225 -8.13 -2.19 12.58
N ALA A 226 -8.46 -2.52 11.33
CA ALA A 226 -9.27 -3.69 11.01
C ALA A 226 -8.49 -4.96 11.35
N ILE A 227 -9.03 -5.81 12.23
CA ILE A 227 -8.38 -7.05 12.66
C ILE A 227 -9.27 -8.24 12.34
N VAL A 228 -8.80 -9.15 11.49
CA VAL A 228 -9.47 -10.44 11.27
C VAL A 228 -9.08 -11.41 12.38
N ILE A 229 -10.08 -12.05 12.99
CA ILE A 229 -9.88 -12.94 14.14
C ILE A 229 -9.83 -14.44 13.80
N THR A 230 -10.30 -14.83 12.60
CA THR A 230 -10.35 -16.24 12.15
C THR A 230 -10.23 -16.34 10.63
N SER A 231 -9.64 -17.43 10.13
CA SER A 231 -9.52 -17.72 8.70
C SER A 231 -10.86 -17.73 7.95
N ASN A 232 -10.84 -17.48 6.64
CA ASN A 232 -12.01 -17.47 5.76
C ASN A 232 -13.05 -16.37 6.10
N THR A 233 -12.61 -15.24 6.65
CA THR A 233 -13.52 -14.14 7.03
C THR A 233 -13.07 -12.78 6.50
N ILE A 234 -14.02 -11.84 6.45
CA ILE A 234 -13.78 -10.45 6.05
C ILE A 234 -14.12 -9.54 7.23
N GLN A 235 -13.19 -8.69 7.62
CA GLN A 235 -13.38 -7.58 8.55
C GLN A 235 -13.33 -6.26 7.78
N LEU A 236 -14.45 -5.53 7.73
CA LEU A 236 -14.55 -4.22 7.08
C LEU A 236 -14.65 -3.13 8.15
N GLY A 237 -13.51 -2.51 8.46
CA GLY A 237 -13.33 -1.50 9.49
C GLY A 237 -12.93 -2.06 10.85
N ASP A 238 -12.70 -1.18 11.82
CA ASP A 238 -12.52 -1.53 13.23
C ASP A 238 -13.88 -1.59 13.97
N THR A 239 -13.84 -1.76 15.30
CA THR A 239 -15.04 -1.81 16.15
C THR A 239 -15.80 -0.49 16.24
N ASN A 240 -15.24 0.61 15.75
CA ASN A 240 -15.88 1.92 15.79
C ASN A 240 -16.76 2.18 14.56
N VAL A 241 -16.71 1.31 13.54
CA VAL A 241 -17.58 1.43 12.36
C VAL A 241 -19.03 1.13 12.74
N THR A 242 -19.91 2.13 12.59
CA THR A 242 -21.35 2.00 12.91
C THR A 242 -22.18 1.53 11.72
N ASN A 243 -21.77 1.87 10.50
CA ASN A 243 -22.53 1.64 9.28
C ASN A 243 -21.61 1.23 8.13
N VAL A 244 -22.01 0.21 7.37
CA VAL A 244 -21.43 -0.10 6.05
C VAL A 244 -22.40 0.40 4.99
N ASN A 245 -22.12 1.56 4.42
CA ASN A 245 -22.97 2.17 3.39
C ASN A 245 -22.61 1.61 2.01
N THR A 246 -23.60 1.06 1.29
CA THR A 246 -23.45 0.57 -0.09
C THR A 246 -24.58 1.10 -0.95
N SER A 247 -24.33 1.33 -2.25
CA SER A 247 -25.33 1.85 -3.20
C SER A 247 -26.11 0.77 -3.94
N GLY A 248 -25.66 -0.49 -3.87
CA GLY A 248 -26.27 -1.63 -4.53
C GLY A 248 -26.87 -2.64 -3.55
N ALA A 249 -27.58 -3.62 -4.07
CA ALA A 249 -28.04 -4.75 -3.27
C ALA A 249 -26.83 -5.59 -2.80
N ILE A 250 -26.84 -6.00 -1.54
CA ILE A 250 -25.93 -7.01 -1.03
C ILE A 250 -26.58 -8.38 -1.29
N THR A 251 -25.82 -9.32 -1.84
CA THR A 251 -26.24 -10.71 -2.03
C THR A 251 -25.30 -11.60 -1.22
N ALA A 252 -25.84 -12.32 -0.25
CA ALA A 252 -25.12 -13.30 0.56
C ALA A 252 -25.94 -14.58 0.65
N ALA A 253 -25.29 -15.73 0.89
CA ALA A 253 -25.99 -16.99 1.08
C ALA A 253 -26.99 -16.93 2.25
N SER A 254 -26.61 -16.21 3.32
CA SER A 254 -27.43 -15.97 4.50
C SER A 254 -27.04 -14.65 5.18
N TYR A 255 -28.00 -14.03 5.86
CA TYR A 255 -27.78 -12.93 6.80
C TYR A 255 -28.07 -13.42 8.21
N ILE A 256 -27.05 -13.46 9.08
CA ILE A 256 -27.20 -13.86 10.48
C ILE A 256 -27.22 -12.59 11.33
N LYS A 257 -28.33 -12.33 12.01
CA LYS A 257 -28.38 -11.32 13.07
C LYS A 257 -27.80 -11.93 14.34
N SER A 258 -26.89 -11.22 15.00
CA SER A 258 -26.38 -11.62 16.32
C SER A 258 -27.56 -11.86 17.28
N GLY A 259 -27.59 -13.04 17.93
CA GLY A 259 -28.67 -13.45 18.84
C GLY A 259 -29.95 -13.97 18.17
N GLY A 260 -30.01 -14.09 16.84
CA GLY A 260 -31.11 -14.74 16.15
C GLY A 260 -31.14 -16.26 16.41
N THR A 261 -32.33 -16.83 16.55
CA THR A 261 -32.56 -18.27 16.75
C THR A 261 -33.09 -18.93 15.47
N ALA A 262 -33.00 -20.27 15.38
CA ALA A 262 -33.47 -21.02 14.20
C ALA A 262 -34.99 -20.93 13.96
N ILE A 263 -35.77 -20.45 14.94
CA ILE A 263 -37.23 -20.28 14.84
C ILE A 263 -37.64 -18.87 14.42
N GLN A 264 -36.66 -17.99 14.15
CA GLN A 264 -36.89 -16.60 13.78
C GLN A 264 -36.57 -16.36 12.31
N TYR A 265 -37.46 -15.64 11.63
CA TYR A 265 -37.29 -15.15 10.28
C TYR A 265 -36.71 -13.74 10.32
N LEU A 266 -35.63 -13.49 9.58
CA LEU A 266 -35.14 -12.13 9.35
C LEU A 266 -36.05 -11.46 8.31
N MET A 267 -36.72 -10.40 8.72
CA MET A 267 -37.57 -9.59 7.86
C MET A 267 -36.69 -8.65 7.01
N ALA A 268 -37.22 -8.16 5.90
CA ALA A 268 -36.49 -7.28 4.97
C ALA A 268 -36.06 -5.94 5.62
N ASP A 269 -36.71 -5.52 6.70
CA ASP A 269 -36.36 -4.33 7.49
C ASP A 269 -35.30 -4.61 8.58
N GLY A 270 -34.79 -5.84 8.65
CA GLY A 270 -33.79 -6.27 9.63
C GLY A 270 -34.34 -6.65 11.01
N SER A 271 -35.67 -6.65 11.19
CA SER A 271 -36.34 -7.18 12.37
C SER A 271 -36.43 -8.71 12.33
N VAL A 272 -36.67 -9.35 13.48
CA VAL A 272 -36.89 -10.80 13.57
C VAL A 272 -38.35 -11.10 13.91
N SER A 273 -38.95 -12.05 13.21
CA SER A 273 -40.32 -12.53 13.44
C SER A 273 -40.32 -14.01 13.79
N VAL A 274 -41.20 -14.45 14.69
CA VAL A 274 -41.43 -15.89 14.98
C VAL A 274 -42.53 -16.49 14.09
N GLY A 275 -42.94 -15.77 13.05
CA GLY A 275 -44.08 -16.11 12.20
C GLY A 275 -45.41 -15.58 12.76
N ALA A 276 -46.50 -15.83 12.03
CA ALA A 276 -47.84 -15.53 12.50
C ALA A 276 -48.24 -16.50 13.63
N THR A 277 -48.95 -16.01 14.64
CA THR A 277 -49.54 -16.87 15.68
C THR A 277 -50.51 -17.87 15.02
N PRO A 278 -50.40 -19.19 15.29
CA PRO A 278 -51.27 -20.17 14.67
C PRO A 278 -52.73 -19.92 15.06
N VAL A 279 -53.60 -19.73 14.07
CA VAL A 279 -55.05 -19.67 14.27
C VAL A 279 -55.57 -21.11 14.41
N ARG A 280 -56.17 -21.46 15.55
CA ARG A 280 -56.68 -22.82 15.80
C ARG A 280 -58.20 -22.80 15.96
N GLU A 281 -58.89 -23.79 15.41
CA GLU A 281 -60.34 -23.97 15.57
C GLU A 281 -60.66 -24.78 16.83
N VAL A 282 -61.73 -24.41 17.52
CA VAL A 282 -62.35 -25.16 18.62
C VAL A 282 -63.83 -25.30 18.32
N ALA A 283 -64.36 -26.50 18.56
CA ALA A 283 -65.78 -26.80 18.58
C ALA A 283 -66.17 -27.22 19.99
N ASP A 284 -66.82 -26.35 20.74
CA ASP A 284 -67.35 -26.67 22.07
C ASP A 284 -68.77 -27.20 21.95
N GLU A 285 -69.08 -28.32 22.62
CA GLU A 285 -70.41 -28.92 22.63
C GLU A 285 -70.99 -29.03 24.05
N PHE A 286 -72.26 -28.67 24.20
CA PHE A 286 -73.00 -28.69 25.45
C PHE A 286 -74.36 -29.35 25.25
N SER A 287 -74.86 -30.03 26.29
CA SER A 287 -76.29 -30.32 26.42
C SER A 287 -76.92 -29.22 27.26
N ALA A 288 -77.86 -28.46 26.69
CA ALA A 288 -78.47 -27.35 27.39
C ALA A 288 -79.33 -27.81 28.58
N ILE A 289 -79.40 -26.96 29.61
CA ILE A 289 -80.46 -27.03 30.63
C ILE A 289 -81.63 -26.12 30.23
N ALA A 290 -82.80 -26.36 30.82
CA ALA A 290 -83.99 -25.58 30.52
C ALA A 290 -83.76 -24.07 30.76
N SER A 291 -84.08 -23.25 29.76
CA SER A 291 -83.91 -21.79 29.75
C SER A 291 -82.47 -21.30 29.99
N GLN A 292 -81.46 -22.12 29.66
CA GLN A 292 -80.06 -21.68 29.74
C GLN A 292 -79.77 -20.54 28.76
N THR A 293 -79.07 -19.51 29.23
CA THR A 293 -78.67 -18.37 28.41
C THR A 293 -77.17 -18.07 28.47
N ALA A 294 -76.39 -18.77 29.31
CA ALA A 294 -74.96 -18.54 29.45
C ALA A 294 -74.16 -19.84 29.25
N PHE A 295 -73.09 -19.74 28.46
CA PHE A 295 -72.14 -20.80 28.17
C PHE A 295 -70.71 -20.29 28.38
N ILE A 296 -69.83 -21.14 28.91
CA ILE A 296 -68.41 -20.83 29.07
C ILE A 296 -67.64 -21.64 28.03
N LEU A 297 -67.04 -20.93 27.08
CA LEU A 297 -66.21 -21.47 26.02
C LEU A 297 -64.84 -21.92 26.59
N ALA A 298 -64.27 -22.98 26.03
CA ALA A 298 -63.00 -23.56 26.47
C ALA A 298 -61.79 -22.63 26.23
N GLN A 299 -61.86 -21.75 25.23
CA GLN A 299 -60.85 -20.75 24.90
C GLN A 299 -61.48 -19.38 24.70
N ILE A 300 -60.70 -18.31 24.85
CA ILE A 300 -61.14 -16.95 24.52
C ILE A 300 -61.11 -16.81 23.00
N PRO A 301 -62.25 -16.54 22.32
CA PRO A 301 -62.25 -16.38 20.87
C PRO A 301 -61.35 -15.24 20.41
N SER A 302 -60.62 -15.47 19.32
CA SER A 302 -59.79 -14.45 18.68
C SER A 302 -60.63 -13.25 18.28
N VAL A 303 -60.13 -12.04 18.56
CA VAL A 303 -60.77 -10.77 18.18
C VAL A 303 -60.96 -10.63 16.66
N ASN A 304 -60.20 -11.39 15.88
CA ASN A 304 -60.25 -11.40 14.41
C ASN A 304 -61.19 -12.49 13.86
N SER A 305 -61.87 -13.26 14.72
CA SER A 305 -62.76 -14.36 14.32
C SER A 305 -64.18 -14.15 14.83
N LYS A 306 -65.15 -14.83 14.20
CA LYS A 306 -66.54 -14.86 14.64
C LYS A 306 -66.85 -16.22 15.25
N VAL A 307 -67.52 -16.22 16.40
CA VAL A 307 -68.12 -17.43 16.98
C VAL A 307 -69.39 -17.79 16.19
N LYS A 308 -69.58 -19.07 15.88
CA LYS A 308 -70.80 -19.61 15.27
C LYS A 308 -71.51 -20.49 16.29
N MET A 309 -72.73 -20.13 16.68
CA MET A 309 -73.57 -20.96 17.54
C MET A 309 -74.54 -21.82 16.71
N TYR A 310 -74.72 -23.07 17.14
CA TYR A 310 -75.71 -24.00 16.59
C TYR A 310 -76.59 -24.53 17.71
N VAL A 311 -77.89 -24.66 17.43
CA VAL A 311 -78.86 -25.32 18.30
C VAL A 311 -79.41 -26.52 17.54
N ASN A 312 -79.25 -27.73 18.07
CA ASN A 312 -79.62 -29.00 17.44
C ASN A 312 -79.06 -29.16 16.02
N GLY A 313 -77.82 -28.66 15.81
CA GLY A 313 -77.13 -28.69 14.51
C GLY A 313 -77.53 -27.57 13.53
N ILE A 314 -78.47 -26.69 13.89
CA ILE A 314 -78.90 -25.56 13.06
C ILE A 314 -78.13 -24.32 13.49
N ARG A 315 -77.39 -23.70 12.55
CA ARG A 315 -76.69 -22.43 12.83
C ARG A 315 -77.72 -21.33 13.06
N ILE A 316 -77.57 -20.60 14.17
CA ILE A 316 -78.43 -19.47 14.49
C ILE A 316 -77.78 -18.12 14.15
N SER A 317 -78.60 -17.07 14.09
CA SER A 317 -78.12 -15.72 13.77
C SER A 317 -77.08 -15.22 14.76
N ASN A 318 -76.07 -14.50 14.29
CA ASN A 318 -75.07 -13.84 15.14
C ASN A 318 -75.68 -12.76 16.06
N THR A 319 -76.91 -12.31 15.80
CA THR A 319 -77.65 -11.40 16.69
C THR A 319 -78.32 -12.14 17.86
N ALA A 320 -78.41 -13.46 17.80
CA ALA A 320 -79.01 -14.31 18.84
C ALA A 320 -78.04 -14.62 19.98
N TYR A 321 -76.84 -14.07 19.98
CA TYR A 321 -75.89 -14.23 21.06
C TYR A 321 -74.87 -13.09 21.09
N SER A 322 -74.21 -12.91 22.23
CA SER A 322 -73.07 -12.02 22.40
C SER A 322 -71.93 -12.77 23.09
N VAL A 323 -70.69 -12.35 22.83
CA VAL A 323 -69.49 -12.97 23.41
C VAL A 323 -68.67 -11.91 24.13
N THR A 324 -68.23 -12.19 25.34
CA THR A 324 -67.32 -11.32 26.10
C THR A 324 -66.35 -12.19 26.90
N GLY A 325 -65.06 -12.12 26.56
CA GLY A 325 -64.08 -13.07 27.06
C GLY A 325 -64.45 -14.51 26.66
N PRO A 326 -64.41 -15.48 27.58
CA PRO A 326 -64.84 -16.86 27.30
C PRO A 326 -66.37 -17.05 27.42
N THR A 327 -67.14 -16.02 27.80
CA THR A 327 -68.58 -16.19 28.06
C THR A 327 -69.38 -15.86 26.80
N LEU A 328 -70.23 -16.80 26.39
CA LEU A 328 -71.27 -16.57 25.39
C LEU A 328 -72.64 -16.48 26.05
N THR A 329 -73.36 -15.42 25.73
CA THR A 329 -74.73 -15.18 26.19
C THR A 329 -75.71 -15.35 25.04
N TYR A 330 -76.57 -16.36 25.12
CA TYR A 330 -77.67 -16.59 24.18
C TYR A 330 -78.83 -15.63 24.47
N ILE A 331 -79.41 -15.08 23.41
CA ILE A 331 -80.47 -14.06 23.42
C ILE A 331 -81.70 -14.65 22.69
N PRO A 332 -82.58 -15.37 23.39
CA PRO A 332 -83.73 -16.07 22.79
C PRO A 332 -84.62 -15.17 21.92
N ALA A 333 -84.84 -13.92 22.34
CA ALA A 333 -85.69 -12.96 21.63
C ALA A 333 -85.24 -12.74 20.17
N ASN A 334 -83.93 -12.85 19.91
CA ASN A 334 -83.35 -12.69 18.59
C ASN A 334 -83.25 -14.01 17.79
N ASN A 335 -83.78 -15.10 18.35
CA ASN A 335 -83.91 -16.42 17.73
C ASN A 335 -85.37 -16.90 17.78
N GLY A 336 -86.31 -16.03 17.42
CA GLY A 336 -87.75 -16.36 17.41
C GLY A 336 -88.33 -16.63 18.80
N SER A 337 -87.71 -16.08 19.86
CA SER A 337 -88.05 -16.35 21.26
C SER A 337 -87.90 -17.82 21.68
N TYR A 338 -87.05 -18.58 20.98
CA TYR A 338 -86.78 -19.97 21.31
C TYR A 338 -86.03 -20.11 22.63
N SER A 339 -86.71 -20.60 23.67
CA SER A 339 -86.08 -20.96 24.95
C SER A 339 -85.47 -22.36 24.84
N LEU A 340 -84.20 -22.49 25.22
CA LEU A 340 -83.51 -23.79 25.17
C LEU A 340 -84.17 -24.79 26.11
N SER A 341 -84.30 -26.03 25.63
CA SER A 341 -84.88 -27.14 26.37
C SER A 341 -83.80 -28.08 26.89
N ILE A 342 -84.15 -28.92 27.88
CA ILE A 342 -83.24 -29.96 28.34
C ILE A 342 -82.90 -30.89 27.17
N SER A 343 -81.62 -31.20 26.99
CA SER A 343 -81.09 -32.03 25.89
C SER A 343 -80.95 -31.35 24.53
N ASP A 344 -81.26 -30.06 24.38
CA ASP A 344 -80.85 -29.35 23.16
C ASP A 344 -79.32 -29.41 23.04
N ARG A 345 -78.83 -29.88 21.89
CA ARG A 345 -77.39 -29.92 21.59
C ARG A 345 -76.95 -28.53 21.14
N ILE A 346 -76.07 -27.92 21.92
CA ILE A 346 -75.50 -26.61 21.64
C ILE A 346 -74.06 -26.79 21.20
N GLN A 347 -73.71 -26.22 20.05
CA GLN A 347 -72.35 -26.25 19.53
C GLN A 347 -71.85 -24.83 19.26
N PHE A 348 -70.59 -24.56 19.57
CA PHE A 348 -69.90 -23.32 19.24
C PHE A 348 -68.61 -23.59 18.47
N ASP A 349 -68.55 -23.12 17.23
CA ASP A 349 -67.31 -23.17 16.43
C ASP A 349 -66.66 -21.79 16.42
N TYR A 350 -65.40 -21.70 16.81
CA TYR A 350 -64.64 -20.45 16.85
C TYR A 350 -63.14 -20.67 16.74
N PHE A 351 -62.41 -19.60 16.45
CA PHE A 351 -60.94 -19.64 16.42
C PHE A 351 -60.36 -18.89 17.61
N TYR A 352 -59.17 -19.31 18.07
CA TYR A 352 -58.38 -18.65 19.12
C TYR A 352 -56.91 -18.58 18.72
#